data_AF-A0A3P7MPK5-F1
#
_entry.id   AF-A0A3P7MPK5-F1
#
_cell.length_a   1.000
_cell.length_b   1.000
_cell.length_c   1.000
_cell.angle_alpha   90.00
_cell.angle_beta   90.00
_cell.angle_gamma   90.00
#
_symmetry.space_group_name_H-M   'P 1'
#
loop_
_entity.id
_entity.type
_entity.pdbx_description
1 polymer ?
#
loop_
_entity_poly.entity_id
_entity_poly.type
_entity_poly.pdbx_seq_one_letter_code
_entity_poly.pdbx_strand_id
1 'polypeptide(L)'
;MREANVFLSLIIFLCAYASAQDSYDQELQLPTSTVELSMQNHDQVLNSSQVVFVAFCADWCPFSRRLKPIFEESARVFKRDNPNASVVWAIVDSVRQADVGDKYYVNKYPTMKIFVNGELIQKEYR
;
A
#
# COMPACT_ATOMS: atom_id res chain seq x y z
N MET A 1 0.44 28.27 -42.29
CA MET A 1 1.45 27.23 -41.96
C MET A 1 1.88 27.20 -40.49
N ARG A 2 1.69 28.27 -39.69
CA ARG A 2 2.09 28.31 -38.27
C ARG A 2 1.16 27.51 -37.33
N GLU A 3 -0.14 27.54 -37.62
CA GLU A 3 -1.17 26.87 -36.80
C GLU A 3 -1.04 25.34 -36.77
N ALA A 4 -0.68 24.71 -37.90
CA ALA A 4 -0.56 23.26 -37.98
C ALA A 4 0.54 22.67 -37.09
N ASN A 5 1.63 23.42 -36.85
CA ASN A 5 2.74 22.97 -35.99
C ASN A 5 2.39 23.05 -34.49
N VAL A 6 1.55 24.01 -34.10
CA VAL A 6 1.11 24.14 -32.70
C VAL A 6 0.16 23.01 -32.32
N PHE A 7 -0.77 22.66 -33.22
CA PHE A 7 -1.66 21.53 -33.02
C PHE A 7 -0.92 20.19 -32.97
N LEU A 8 0.09 19.98 -33.83
CA LEU A 8 0.91 18.77 -33.79
C LEU A 8 1.69 18.66 -32.47
N SER A 9 2.25 19.77 -31.99
CA SER A 9 3.01 19.80 -30.73
C SER A 9 2.15 19.53 -29.51
N LEU A 10 0.91 20.02 -29.47
CA LEU A 10 -0.03 19.77 -28.37
C LEU A 10 -0.48 18.31 -28.33
N ILE A 11 -0.72 17.70 -29.49
CA ILE A 11 -1.08 16.28 -29.58
C ILE A 11 0.09 15.41 -29.08
N ILE A 12 1.33 15.73 -29.48
CA ILE A 12 2.52 15.00 -29.01
C ILE A 12 2.67 15.12 -27.48
N PHE A 13 2.44 16.31 -26.90
CA PHE A 13 2.54 16.51 -25.46
C PHE A 13 1.45 15.77 -24.69
N LEU A 14 0.22 15.75 -25.20
CA LEU A 14 -0.89 15.03 -24.61
C LEU A 14 -0.67 13.51 -24.68
N CYS A 15 -0.19 13.01 -25.83
CA CYS A 15 0.14 11.60 -26.01
C CYS A 15 1.31 11.17 -25.11
N ALA A 16 2.35 11.99 -24.98
CA ALA A 16 3.46 11.73 -24.07
C ALA A 16 3.00 11.70 -22.61
N TYR A 17 2.11 12.60 -22.21
CA TYR A 17 1.52 12.62 -20.87
C TYR A 17 0.66 11.38 -20.62
N ALA A 18 -0.20 11.00 -21.56
CA ALA A 18 -1.02 9.79 -21.46
C ALA A 18 -0.15 8.51 -21.38
N SER A 19 0.91 8.41 -22.19
CA SER A 19 1.84 7.26 -22.12
C SER A 19 2.64 7.22 -20.82
N ALA A 20 2.99 8.38 -20.25
CA ALA A 20 3.64 8.45 -18.95
C ALA A 20 2.68 8.03 -17.83
N GLN A 21 1.42 8.46 -17.89
CA GLN A 21 0.38 8.07 -16.94
C GLN A 21 0.16 6.55 -16.93
N ASP A 22 0.10 5.92 -18.09
CA ASP A 22 -0.08 4.46 -18.24
C ASP A 22 1.09 3.68 -17.60
N SER A 23 2.32 4.19 -17.73
CA SER A 23 3.49 3.60 -17.07
C SER A 23 3.50 3.76 -15.55
N TYR A 24 2.93 4.85 -15.00
CA TYR A 24 2.77 5.02 -13.55
C TYR A 24 1.71 4.08 -13.00
N ASP A 25 0.60 3.92 -13.73
CA ASP A 25 -0.49 3.04 -13.32
C ASP A 25 -0.07 1.56 -13.39
N GLN A 26 0.81 1.20 -14.33
CA GLN A 26 1.35 -0.16 -14.46
C GLN A 26 2.44 -0.51 -13.42
N GLU A 27 3.19 0.45 -12.89
CA GLU A 27 4.09 0.24 -11.75
C GLU A 27 3.31 -0.02 -10.44
N LEU A 28 2.08 0.49 -10.35
CA LEU A 28 1.14 0.28 -9.23
C LEU A 28 0.41 -1.07 -9.25
N GLN A 29 0.58 -1.89 -10.31
CA GLN A 29 -0.09 -3.18 -10.47
C GLN A 29 0.89 -4.36 -10.62
N LEU A 30 1.98 -4.37 -9.85
CA LEU A 30 2.63 -5.66 -9.56
C LEU A 30 1.64 -6.55 -8.79
N PRO A 31 1.63 -7.88 -9.00
CA PRO A 31 0.82 -8.81 -8.21
C PRO A 31 1.25 -8.67 -6.74
N THR A 32 0.48 -7.90 -5.99
CA THR A 32 0.92 -7.39 -4.70
C THR A 32 0.88 -8.55 -3.72
N SER A 33 2.01 -8.82 -3.04
CA SER A 33 2.07 -9.84 -1.98
C SER A 33 1.44 -9.35 -0.67
N THR A 34 0.73 -8.22 -0.73
CA THR A 34 0.05 -7.55 0.37
C THR A 34 -1.44 -7.45 0.06
N VAL A 35 -2.25 -7.26 1.10
CA VAL A 35 -3.70 -7.08 1.02
C VAL A 35 -4.06 -5.66 1.46
N GLU A 36 -4.94 -4.97 0.74
CA GLU A 36 -5.50 -3.71 1.23
C GLU A 36 -6.47 -3.99 2.39
N LEU A 37 -6.24 -3.36 3.53
CA LEU A 37 -7.10 -3.48 4.71
C LEU A 37 -8.02 -2.26 4.82
N SER A 38 -9.32 -2.52 4.84
CA SER A 38 -10.39 -1.54 4.98
C SER A 38 -11.35 -1.98 6.08
N MET A 39 -12.29 -1.12 6.50
CA MET A 39 -13.28 -1.57 7.49
C MET A 39 -14.19 -2.70 6.99
N GLN A 40 -14.39 -2.83 5.68
CA GLN A 40 -15.27 -3.87 5.12
C GLN A 40 -14.66 -5.28 5.22
N ASN A 41 -13.33 -5.40 5.08
CA ASN A 41 -12.63 -6.69 5.14
C ASN A 41 -11.82 -6.89 6.43
N HIS A 42 -11.87 -5.92 7.34
CA HIS A 42 -11.05 -5.83 8.53
C HIS A 42 -11.00 -7.14 9.32
N ASP A 43 -12.16 -7.60 9.80
CA ASP A 43 -12.22 -8.78 10.67
C ASP A 43 -11.88 -10.06 9.90
N GLN A 44 -12.22 -10.12 8.62
CA GLN A 44 -11.85 -11.24 7.77
C GLN A 44 -10.32 -11.35 7.63
N VAL A 45 -9.64 -10.25 7.34
CA VAL A 45 -8.19 -10.23 7.14
C VAL A 45 -7.46 -10.51 8.45
N LEU A 46 -7.86 -9.87 9.56
CA LEU A 46 -7.19 -10.06 10.85
C LEU A 46 -7.31 -11.48 11.40
N ASN A 47 -8.40 -12.19 11.07
CA ASN A 47 -8.61 -13.58 11.49
C ASN A 47 -8.17 -14.61 10.44
N SER A 48 -7.66 -14.18 9.27
CA SER A 48 -7.29 -15.09 8.18
C SER A 48 -5.96 -15.83 8.40
N SER A 49 -5.11 -15.33 9.30
CA SER A 49 -3.80 -15.92 9.59
C SER A 49 -3.41 -15.75 11.05
N GLN A 50 -2.46 -16.57 11.50
CA GLN A 50 -1.93 -16.50 12.87
C GLN A 50 -1.26 -15.14 13.13
N VAL A 51 -0.52 -14.60 12.16
CA VAL A 51 0.13 -13.29 12.27
C VAL A 51 -0.32 -12.40 11.12
N VAL A 52 -0.63 -11.14 11.39
CA VAL A 52 -0.90 -10.12 10.37
C VAL A 52 -0.01 -8.90 10.63
N PHE A 53 0.83 -8.57 9.67
CA PHE A 53 1.58 -7.30 9.63
C PHE A 53 0.73 -6.25 8.94
N VAL A 54 0.46 -5.13 9.60
CA VAL A 54 -0.34 -4.03 9.04
C VAL A 54 0.49 -2.76 8.98
N ALA A 55 0.66 -2.21 7.78
CA ALA A 55 1.30 -0.92 7.55
C ALA A 55 0.25 0.16 7.25
N PHE A 56 0.17 1.17 8.12
CA PHE A 56 -0.67 2.34 7.96
C PHE A 56 0.10 3.43 7.24
N CYS A 57 -0.35 3.79 6.04
CA CYS A 57 0.37 4.65 5.10
C CYS A 57 -0.52 5.80 4.61
N ALA A 58 0.13 6.87 4.15
CA ALA A 58 -0.52 8.00 3.48
C ALA A 58 0.31 8.44 2.27
N ASP A 59 -0.32 8.69 1.13
CA ASP A 59 0.41 8.95 -0.13
C ASP A 59 1.17 10.28 -0.16
N TRP A 60 0.69 11.28 0.57
CA TRP A 60 1.40 12.55 0.70
C TRP A 60 2.68 12.43 1.54
N CYS A 61 2.82 11.37 2.37
CA CYS A 61 3.98 11.18 3.24
C CYS A 61 5.18 10.55 2.48
N PRO A 62 6.33 11.25 2.37
CA PRO A 62 7.51 10.73 1.66
C PRO A 62 8.09 9.45 2.27
N PHE A 63 7.92 9.23 3.58
CA PHE A 63 8.36 8.01 4.26
C PHE A 63 7.43 6.84 3.94
N SER A 64 6.13 7.07 3.83
CA SER A 64 5.16 6.03 3.43
C SER A 64 5.41 5.58 2.00
N ARG A 65 5.64 6.52 1.07
CA ARG A 65 5.99 6.19 -0.32
C ARG A 65 7.25 5.35 -0.45
N ARG A 66 8.25 5.57 0.42
CA ARG A 66 9.45 4.73 0.47
C ARG A 66 9.22 3.38 1.13
N LEU A 67 8.35 3.31 2.16
CA LEU A 67 8.07 2.07 2.88
C LEU A 67 7.27 1.08 2.03
N LYS A 68 6.22 1.54 1.31
CA LYS A 68 5.32 0.68 0.52
C LYS A 68 6.06 -0.36 -0.33
N PRO A 69 7.00 0.01 -1.24
CA PRO A 69 7.70 -0.98 -2.06
C PRO A 69 8.60 -1.92 -1.25
N ILE A 70 9.22 -1.44 -0.16
CA ILE A 70 10.06 -2.27 0.73
C ILE A 70 9.19 -3.30 1.46
N PHE A 71 8.01 -2.89 1.91
CA PHE A 71 7.06 -3.73 2.64
C PHE A 71 6.48 -4.83 1.73
N GLU A 72 6.12 -4.49 0.51
CA GLU A 72 5.64 -5.44 -0.50
C GLU A 72 6.71 -6.45 -0.91
N GLU A 73 7.93 -5.98 -1.16
CA GLU A 73 9.08 -6.85 -1.46
C GLU A 73 9.39 -7.79 -0.28
N SER A 74 9.32 -7.28 0.95
CA SER A 74 9.50 -8.09 2.16
C SER A 74 8.43 -9.17 2.29
N ALA A 75 7.16 -8.83 2.02
CA ALA A 75 6.06 -9.80 2.00
C ALA A 75 6.30 -10.90 0.96
N ARG A 76 6.76 -10.52 -0.24
CA ARG A 76 7.06 -11.45 -1.34
C ARG A 76 8.21 -12.40 -0.98
N VAL A 77 9.32 -11.87 -0.49
CA VAL A 77 10.48 -12.65 -0.04
C VAL A 77 10.09 -13.59 1.10
N PHE A 78 9.36 -13.09 2.10
CA PHE A 78 8.91 -13.90 3.23
C PHE A 78 8.05 -15.08 2.79
N LYS A 79 7.07 -14.84 1.90
CA LYS A 79 6.19 -15.88 1.36
C LYS A 79 6.96 -16.93 0.56
N ARG A 80 7.96 -16.52 -0.23
CA ARG A 80 8.83 -17.43 -0.98
C ARG A 80 9.64 -18.32 -0.04
N ASP A 81 10.24 -17.74 0.99
CA ASP A 81 11.15 -18.43 1.89
C ASP A 81 10.41 -19.25 2.96
N ASN A 82 9.14 -18.92 3.25
CA ASN A 82 8.31 -19.56 4.28
C ASN A 82 6.91 -19.93 3.73
N PRO A 83 6.80 -20.86 2.77
CA PRO A 83 5.53 -21.15 2.07
C PRO A 83 4.42 -21.70 2.98
N ASN A 84 4.78 -22.27 4.13
CA ASN A 84 3.84 -22.85 5.10
C ASN A 84 3.53 -21.92 6.29
N ALA A 85 4.11 -20.72 6.33
CA ALA A 85 3.88 -19.78 7.42
C ALA A 85 2.50 -19.13 7.30
N SER A 86 1.74 -19.11 8.40
CA SER A 86 0.44 -18.44 8.48
C SER A 86 0.64 -16.95 8.78
N VAL A 87 1.07 -16.20 7.76
CA VAL A 87 1.35 -14.76 7.86
C VAL A 87 0.71 -14.00 6.71
N VAL A 88 -0.01 -12.93 7.03
CA VAL A 88 -0.55 -11.97 6.05
C VAL A 88 0.14 -10.63 6.23
N TRP A 89 0.40 -9.96 5.11
CA TRP A 89 0.92 -8.60 5.06
C TRP A 89 -0.17 -7.71 4.49
N ALA A 90 -0.52 -6.64 5.19
CA ALA A 90 -1.61 -5.76 4.83
C ALA A 90 -1.19 -4.29 4.88
N ILE A 91 -1.78 -3.49 4.00
CA ILE A 91 -1.56 -2.04 3.92
C ILE A 91 -2.90 -1.34 4.10
N VAL A 92 -2.92 -0.32 4.94
CA VAL A 92 -4.06 0.59 5.12
C VAL A 92 -3.69 1.92 4.47
N ASP A 93 -4.45 2.35 3.47
CA ASP A 93 -4.49 3.75 3.08
C ASP A 93 -5.26 4.52 4.15
N SER A 94 -4.53 5.15 5.08
CA SER A 94 -5.13 5.81 6.23
C SER A 94 -5.80 7.14 5.89
N VAL A 95 -5.65 7.63 4.64
CA VAL A 95 -6.39 8.80 4.16
C VAL A 95 -7.78 8.36 3.67
N ARG A 96 -7.86 7.23 2.94
CA ARG A 96 -9.12 6.68 2.44
C ARG A 96 -9.89 5.88 3.49
N GLN A 97 -9.18 5.22 4.40
CA GLN A 97 -9.69 4.37 5.47
C GLN A 97 -9.38 4.99 6.84
N ALA A 98 -9.82 6.24 7.03
CA ALA A 98 -9.54 7.01 8.25
C ALA A 98 -10.07 6.32 9.52
N ASP A 99 -11.21 5.64 9.40
CA ASP A 99 -11.83 4.83 10.46
C ASP A 99 -10.95 3.69 10.97
N VAL A 100 -10.22 3.00 10.08
CA VAL A 100 -9.24 1.97 10.47
C VAL A 100 -8.06 2.61 11.19
N GLY A 101 -7.57 3.76 10.71
CA GLY A 101 -6.49 4.52 11.35
C GLY A 101 -6.85 4.98 12.77
N ASP A 102 -8.05 5.53 12.92
CA ASP A 102 -8.60 6.01 14.19
C ASP A 102 -8.80 4.87 15.20
N LYS A 103 -9.37 3.74 14.74
CA LYS A 103 -9.55 2.53 15.57
C LYS A 103 -8.27 2.06 16.25
N TYR A 104 -7.13 2.27 15.60
CA TYR A 104 -5.82 1.86 16.10
C TYR A 104 -4.94 3.01 16.61
N TYR A 105 -5.52 4.19 16.78
CA TYR A 105 -4.84 5.40 17.28
C TYR A 105 -3.59 5.75 16.45
N VAL A 106 -3.69 5.64 15.12
CA VAL A 106 -2.58 5.96 14.22
C VAL A 106 -2.63 7.45 13.87
N ASN A 107 -1.67 8.21 14.39
CA ASN A 107 -1.57 9.66 14.17
C ASN A 107 -0.30 10.09 13.42
N LYS A 108 0.56 9.13 13.03
CA LYS A 108 1.82 9.37 12.32
C LYS A 108 2.01 8.32 11.24
N TYR A 109 2.62 8.71 10.12
CA TYR A 109 2.82 7.83 8.98
C TYR A 109 4.29 7.72 8.57
N PRO A 110 4.77 6.51 8.20
CA PRO A 110 4.05 5.25 8.34
C PRO A 110 4.01 4.75 9.79
N THR A 111 3.00 3.97 10.15
CA THR A 111 2.96 3.21 11.42
C THR A 111 2.76 1.73 11.11
N MET A 112 3.50 0.85 11.77
CA MET A 112 3.34 -0.60 11.63
C MET A 112 2.77 -1.20 12.91
N LYS A 113 1.83 -2.12 12.76
CA LYS A 113 1.25 -2.89 13.87
C LYS A 113 1.26 -4.37 13.51
N ILE A 114 1.33 -5.20 14.54
CA ILE A 114 1.31 -6.66 14.41
C ILE A 114 0.09 -7.17 15.16
N PHE A 115 -0.67 -8.02 14.49
CA PHE A 115 -1.78 -8.74 15.08
C PHE A 115 -1.43 -10.21 15.17
N VAL A 116 -1.76 -10.84 16.28
CA VAL A 116 -1.61 -12.29 16.48
C VAL A 116 -2.96 -12.84 16.85
N ASN A 117 -3.46 -13.80 16.05
CA ASN A 117 -4.79 -14.39 16.20
C ASN A 117 -5.89 -13.30 16.29
N GLY A 118 -5.81 -12.29 15.43
CA GLY A 118 -6.75 -11.17 15.40
C GLY A 118 -6.54 -10.10 16.47
N GLU A 119 -5.67 -10.32 17.46
CA GLU A 119 -5.44 -9.38 18.55
C GLU A 119 -4.20 -8.51 18.31
N LEU A 120 -4.32 -7.19 18.54
CA LEU A 120 -3.20 -6.26 18.44
C LEU A 120 -2.17 -6.55 19.54
N ILE A 121 -0.93 -6.84 19.16
CA ILE A 121 0.16 -6.90 20.13
C ILE A 121 0.46 -5.48 20.63
N GLN A 122 0.09 -5.19 21.87
CA GLN A 122 0.57 -4.01 22.58
C GLN A 122 1.96 -4.30 23.16
N LYS A 123 3.01 -4.15 22.35
CA LYS A 123 4.37 -4.06 22.88
C LYS A 123 4.78 -2.60 22.89
N GLU A 124 4.82 -2.01 24.08
CA GLU A 124 5.60 -0.81 24.31
C GLU A 124 7.08 -1.16 24.10
N TYR A 125 7.75 -0.49 23.16
CA TYR A 125 9.21 -0.47 23.15
C TYR A 125 9.63 0.49 24.27
N ARG A 126 9.98 -0.06 25.43
CA ARG A 126 10.55 0.69 26.55
C ARG A 126 12.02 0.35 26.70
#